data_AF-A0A2A5E0P2-F1
#
_entry.id   AF-A0A2A5E0P2-F1
#
_cell.length_a   1.000
_cell.length_b   1.000
_cell.length_c   1.000
_cell.angle_alpha   90.00
_cell.angle_beta   90.00
_cell.angle_gamma   90.00
#
_symmetry.space_group_name_H-M   'P 1'
#
loop_
_entity.id
_entity.type
_entity.pdbx_description
1 polymer ?
#
loop_
_entity_poly.entity_id
_entity_poly.type
_entity_poly.pdbx_seq_one_letter_code
_entity_poly.pdbx_strand_id
1 'polypeptide(L)'
;YTCAPGNEGAELQLALGDASVKGTATEIHDPPLYGKENDRVQRGSESYVKDFKAFRLGTVELHSGRGELVLRALQIPGKSAVDVRAVTLRLMNTAQ
;
A
#
# COMPACT_ATOMS: atom_id res chain seq x y z
N TYR A 1 3.26 3.28 1.82
CA TYR A 1 1.97 3.36 2.51
C TYR A 1 1.98 4.51 3.49
N THR A 2 0.81 5.01 3.82
CA THR A 2 0.55 5.82 5.02
C THR A 2 -0.56 5.14 5.83
N CYS A 3 -0.51 5.28 7.14
CA CYS A 3 -1.46 4.69 8.07
C CYS A 3 -1.81 5.75 9.12
N ALA A 4 -3.06 6.21 9.12
CA ALA A 4 -3.55 7.16 10.09
C ALA A 4 -3.69 6.51 11.49
N PRO A 5 -3.55 7.27 12.59
CA PRO A 5 -3.79 6.76 13.93
C PRO A 5 -5.17 6.11 14.07
N GLY A 6 -5.21 4.91 14.66
CA GLY A 6 -6.40 4.08 14.83
C GLY A 6 -6.68 3.12 13.66
N ASN A 7 -5.94 3.22 12.54
CA ASN A 7 -6.03 2.27 11.44
C ASN A 7 -4.94 1.17 11.50
N GLU A 8 -3.98 1.27 12.43
CA GLU A 8 -3.00 0.23 12.66
C GLU A 8 -3.65 -1.14 12.96
N GLY A 9 -2.99 -2.21 12.52
CA GLY A 9 -3.54 -3.56 12.55
C GLY A 9 -4.31 -3.93 11.28
N ALA A 10 -4.43 -3.04 10.29
CA ALA A 10 -5.00 -3.38 8.99
C ALA A 10 -4.20 -4.52 8.31
N GLU A 11 -4.88 -5.64 8.04
CA GLU A 11 -4.30 -6.78 7.34
C GLU A 11 -4.52 -6.63 5.84
N LEU A 12 -3.44 -6.69 5.06
CA LEU A 12 -3.45 -6.58 3.61
C LEU A 12 -3.03 -7.91 2.97
N GLN A 13 -3.65 -8.24 1.85
CA GLN A 13 -3.27 -9.38 1.01
C GLN A 13 -3.01 -8.92 -0.41
N LEU A 14 -1.88 -9.33 -0.98
CA LEU A 14 -1.63 -9.27 -2.41
C LEU A 14 -1.80 -10.67 -2.99
N ALA A 15 -2.61 -10.81 -4.04
CA ALA A 15 -2.90 -12.10 -4.67
C ALA A 15 -2.87 -12.02 -6.20
N LEU A 16 -2.43 -13.10 -6.85
CA LEU A 16 -2.51 -13.35 -8.29
C LEU A 16 -2.97 -14.80 -8.49
N GLY A 17 -4.26 -14.99 -8.79
CA GLY A 17 -4.86 -16.33 -8.77
C GLY A 17 -4.76 -16.95 -7.36
N ASP A 18 -4.18 -18.14 -7.28
CA ASP A 18 -4.02 -18.88 -6.01
C ASP A 18 -2.76 -18.48 -5.22
N ALA A 19 -1.83 -17.74 -5.84
CA ALA A 19 -0.63 -17.25 -5.19
C ALA A 19 -0.96 -15.99 -4.38
N SER A 20 -0.62 -15.96 -3.09
CA SER A 20 -0.84 -14.78 -2.26
C SER A 20 0.19 -14.60 -1.14
N VAL A 21 0.32 -13.36 -0.68
CA VAL A 21 1.10 -12.97 0.50
C VAL A 21 0.32 -11.97 1.32
N LYS A 22 0.44 -12.07 2.65
CA LYS A 22 -0.25 -11.20 3.60
C LYS A 22 0.75 -10.46 4.48
N GLY A 23 0.34 -9.28 4.93
CA GLY A 23 1.09 -8.51 5.92
C GLY A 23 0.19 -7.52 6.64
N THR A 24 0.55 -7.20 7.88
CA THR A 24 -0.22 -6.29 8.74
C THR A 24 0.50 -4.95 8.85
N ALA A 25 -0.23 -3.85 8.61
CA ALA A 25 0.28 -2.50 8.81
C ALA A 25 0.20 -2.14 10.31
N THR A 26 1.28 -2.34 11.05
CA THR A 26 1.32 -2.13 12.51
C THR A 26 1.84 -0.76 12.92
N GLU A 27 2.54 -0.05 12.04
CA GLU A 27 3.20 1.22 12.36
C GLU A 27 2.45 2.39 11.72
N ILE A 28 1.96 3.29 12.58
CA ILE A 28 1.35 4.56 12.18
C ILE A 28 2.37 5.38 11.36
N HIS A 29 1.91 5.99 10.27
CA HIS A 29 2.68 6.93 9.46
C HIS A 29 1.73 7.82 8.70
N ASP A 30 1.45 8.99 9.26
CA ASP A 30 0.48 9.94 8.73
C ASP A 30 1.10 11.34 8.58
N PRO A 31 2.02 11.51 7.61
CA PRO A 31 2.66 12.80 7.39
C PRO A 31 1.64 13.80 6.82
N PRO A 32 1.81 15.10 7.13
CA PRO A 32 0.92 16.14 6.62
C PRO A 32 0.95 16.20 5.10
N LEU A 33 -0.18 16.62 4.53
CA LEU A 33 -0.26 16.94 3.11
C LEU A 33 0.52 18.23 2.79
N TYR A 34 1.18 18.26 1.64
CA TYR A 34 1.91 19.43 1.14
C TYR A 34 1.66 19.66 -0.37
N GLY A 35 2.12 20.81 -0.86
CA GLY A 35 2.03 21.22 -2.25
C GLY A 35 0.98 22.31 -2.50
N LYS A 36 0.06 22.55 -1.54
CA LYS A 36 -0.95 23.62 -1.62
C LYS A 36 -0.32 25.01 -1.74
N GLU A 37 0.82 25.20 -1.08
CA GLU A 37 1.60 26.44 -1.11
C GLU A 37 2.12 26.82 -2.50
N ASN A 38 2.19 25.85 -3.42
CA ASN A 38 2.62 26.08 -4.81
C ASN A 38 1.43 26.30 -5.77
N ASP A 39 0.20 26.23 -5.26
CA ASP A 39 -0.99 26.35 -6.09
C ASP A 39 -1.25 27.81 -6.49
N ARG A 40 -1.46 28.04 -7.78
CA ARG A 40 -1.92 29.34 -8.30
C ARG A 40 -3.44 29.47 -8.30
N VAL A 41 -4.15 28.34 -8.27
CA VAL A 41 -5.62 28.23 -8.27
C VAL A 41 -6.03 27.01 -7.43
N GLN A 42 -7.27 26.96 -6.98
CA GLN A 42 -7.77 25.80 -6.23
C GLN A 42 -7.79 24.54 -7.10
N ARG A 43 -7.27 23.42 -6.56
CA ARG A 43 -7.21 22.10 -7.22
C ARG A 43 -8.55 21.40 -7.43
N GLY A 44 -9.62 21.89 -6.80
CA GLY A 44 -10.91 21.21 -6.81
C GLY A 44 -10.80 19.80 -6.22
N SER A 45 -10.90 18.78 -7.07
CA SER A 45 -10.83 17.37 -6.69
C SER A 45 -9.43 16.76 -6.75
N GLU A 46 -8.41 17.48 -7.24
CA GLU A 46 -7.05 16.93 -7.30
C GLU A 46 -6.39 16.88 -5.91
N SER A 47 -5.78 15.73 -5.59
CA SER A 47 -5.17 15.49 -4.30
C SER A 47 -3.86 16.27 -4.11
N TYR A 48 -3.58 16.61 -2.85
CA TYR A 48 -2.25 17.00 -2.39
C TYR A 48 -1.32 15.79 -2.25
N VAL A 49 -0.03 16.05 -2.02
CA VAL A 49 0.98 14.99 -1.88
C VAL A 49 1.31 14.79 -0.40
N LYS A 50 1.71 13.57 -0.04
CA LYS A 50 2.33 13.25 1.25
C LYS A 50 3.39 12.18 1.07
N ASP A 51 4.24 12.02 2.08
CA ASP A 51 5.36 11.08 2.00
C ASP A 51 4.91 9.66 2.34
N PHE A 52 5.17 8.72 1.43
CA PHE A 52 4.85 7.31 1.63
C PHE A 52 6.11 6.56 2.07
N LYS A 53 6.01 5.70 3.09
CA LYS A 53 7.10 4.78 3.45
C LYS A 53 6.93 3.41 2.79
N ALA A 54 8.02 2.67 2.62
CA ALA A 54 7.95 1.32 2.04
C ALA A 54 7.22 0.35 3.00
N PHE A 55 6.40 -0.55 2.45
CA PHE A 55 5.81 -1.68 3.17
C PHE A 55 6.26 -2.98 2.49
N ARG A 56 6.95 -3.86 3.23
CA ARG A 56 7.31 -5.18 2.72
C ARG A 56 6.23 -6.16 3.12
N LEU A 57 5.36 -6.53 2.18
CA LEU A 57 4.34 -7.57 2.36
C LEU A 57 4.96 -8.95 2.57
N GLY A 58 6.04 -9.25 1.83
CA GLY A 58 6.75 -10.52 1.90
C GLY A 58 7.14 -11.01 0.50
N THR A 59 7.39 -12.31 0.40
CA THR A 59 7.73 -13.00 -0.85
C THR A 59 6.60 -13.95 -1.23
N VAL A 60 6.26 -14.00 -2.52
CA VAL A 60 5.28 -14.92 -3.08
C VAL A 60 5.85 -15.57 -4.32
N GLU A 61 5.62 -16.86 -4.51
CA GLU A 61 5.96 -17.57 -5.73
C GLU A 61 4.89 -17.28 -6.79
N LEU A 62 5.32 -16.76 -7.95
CA LEU A 62 4.42 -16.45 -9.07
C LEU A 62 4.81 -17.32 -10.26
N HIS A 63 3.87 -18.14 -10.72
CA HIS A 63 4.03 -18.92 -11.95
C HIS A 63 3.90 -18.01 -13.18
N SER A 64 4.52 -18.41 -14.29
CA SER A 64 4.41 -17.68 -15.55
C SER A 64 2.97 -17.61 -16.03
N GLY A 65 2.45 -16.42 -16.28
CA GLY A 65 1.09 -16.24 -16.76
C GLY A 65 0.67 -14.78 -16.78
N ARG A 66 -0.59 -14.56 -17.14
CA ARG A 66 -1.27 -13.26 -17.03
C ARG A 66 -2.45 -13.43 -16.10
N GLY A 67 -2.67 -12.43 -15.25
CA GLY A 67 -3.78 -12.41 -14.31
C GLY A 67 -3.91 -11.05 -13.65
N GLU A 68 -4.99 -10.88 -12.91
CA GLU A 68 -5.23 -9.68 -12.12
C GLU A 68 -4.46 -9.75 -10.80
N LEU A 69 -3.59 -8.78 -10.57
CA LEU A 69 -2.89 -8.63 -9.30
C LEU A 69 -3.77 -7.80 -8.35
N VAL A 70 -4.36 -8.45 -7.35
CA VAL A 70 -5.32 -7.83 -6.44
C VAL A 70 -4.66 -7.54 -5.10
N LEU A 71 -4.65 -6.27 -4.70
CA LEU A 71 -4.35 -5.85 -3.34
C LEU A 71 -5.65 -5.59 -2.59
N ARG A 72 -5.89 -6.33 -1.51
CA ARG A 72 -7.13 -6.26 -0.71
C ARG A 72 -6.81 -6.03 0.76
N ALA A 73 -7.61 -5.21 1.43
CA ALA A 73 -7.65 -5.17 2.89
C ALA A 73 -8.57 -6.30 3.40
N LEU A 74 -8.02 -7.23 4.16
CA LEU A 74 -8.75 -8.34 4.79
C LEU A 74 -9.36 -7.91 6.13
N GLN A 75 -8.67 -7.02 6.85
CA GLN A 75 -9.12 -6.46 8.13
C GLN A 75 -8.92 -4.95 8.12
N ILE A 76 -9.91 -4.23 8.62
CA ILE A 76 -9.90 -2.77 8.76
C ILE A 76 -10.33 -2.43 10.19
N PRO A 77 -9.38 -2.34 11.15
CA PRO A 77 -9.70 -2.07 12.55
C PRO A 77 -10.27 -0.66 12.79
N GLY A 78 -9.84 0.30 11.96
CA GLY A 78 -10.23 1.70 12.04
C GLY A 78 -11.25 2.11 10.98
N LYS A 79 -11.20 3.38 10.57
CA LYS A 79 -12.10 3.94 9.55
C LYS A 79 -11.71 3.55 8.12
N SER A 80 -10.44 3.20 7.93
CA SER A 80 -9.85 2.82 6.63
C SER A 80 -8.63 1.94 6.88
N ALA A 81 -8.11 1.30 5.83
CA ALA A 81 -6.88 0.50 5.93
C ALA A 81 -5.63 1.40 5.88
N VAL A 82 -4.99 1.49 4.72
CA VAL A 82 -3.82 2.34 4.46
C VAL A 82 -3.98 3.04 3.12
N ASP A 83 -3.28 4.15 2.90
CA ASP A 83 -3.14 4.69 1.54
C ASP A 83 -1.99 4.00 0.81
N VAL A 84 -2.23 3.66 -0.45
CA VAL A 84 -1.28 2.97 -1.32
C VAL A 84 -0.99 3.85 -2.53
N ARG A 85 0.31 4.06 -2.82
CA ARG A 85 0.75 4.82 -3.99
C ARG A 85 1.14 3.93 -5.17
N ALA A 86 1.81 2.82 -4.89
CA ALA A 86 2.32 1.90 -5.90
C ALA A 86 2.54 0.52 -5.27
N VAL A 87 2.51 -0.51 -6.13
CA VAL A 87 2.96 -1.87 -5.81
C VAL A 87 4.19 -2.16 -6.66
N THR A 88 5.30 -2.52 -6.01
CA THR A 88 6.55 -2.85 -6.69
C THR A 88 6.85 -4.32 -6.48
N LEU A 89 6.94 -5.08 -7.57
CA LEU A 89 7.41 -6.45 -7.55
C LEU A 89 8.92 -6.47 -7.79
N ARG A 90 9.66 -7.14 -6.90
CA ARG A 90 11.10 -7.37 -7.06
C ARG A 90 11.32 -8.86 -7.21
N LEU A 91 11.95 -9.26 -8.32
CA LEU A 91 12.41 -10.64 -8.48
C LEU A 91 13.47 -10.91 -7.40
N MET A 92 13.25 -11.95 -6.61
CA MET A 92 14.20 -12.39 -5.59
C MET A 92 15.11 -13.44 -6.23
N ASN A 93 16.41 -13.20 -6.20
CA ASN A 93 17.38 -14.23 -6.55
C ASN A 93 17.46 -15.22 -5.40
N THR A 94 16.84 -16.38 -5.54
CA THR A 94 17.09 -17.50 -4.64
C THR A 94 18.48 -18.03 -4.96
N ALA A 95 19.47 -17.73 -4.12
CA ALA A 95 20.69 -18.53 -4.12
C ALA A 95 20.30 -19.95 -3.69
N GLN A 96 20.76 -20.94 -4.45
CA GLN A 96 20.65 -22.37 -4.13
C GLN A 96 21.41 -22.71 -2.86
#